data_AF-A0A1Q6QUW1-F1
#
_entry.id   AF-A0A1Q6QUW1-F1
#
_cell.length_a   1.000
_cell.length_b   1.000
_cell.length_c   1.000
_cell.angle_alpha   90.00
_cell.angle_beta   90.00
_cell.angle_gamma   90.00
#
_symmetry.space_group_name_H-M   'P 1'
#
loop_
_entity.id
_entity.type
_entity.pdbx_description
1 polymer ?
#
loop_
_entity_poly.entity_id
_entity_poly.type
_entity_poly.pdbx_seq_one_letter_code
_entity_poly.pdbx_strand_id
1 'polypeptide(L)'
;MNNKKVKTYGLVLGVTLFVLLVAGFTYAALTWRSNNITINGSTECLDIDYTKGQDITGGNLLLLDKSKIISNNKITITNGMVLSNLTAKIKSSCTIDGYLTLNLKVTSLNSAFTSSGNSTGGLNYALVSYDPETYSTVDVTTLNGKTFDIIGTGAITSTSTIKLKDVQLSKDSTVAYMIIFYLDGDLTNNDAVNTTSNFKATIEGTITQGNIGGNLPTTYQEVEYISSTGTEYIKTNVYCGYDDTVKLVLEGNFISSSNSGAWQGVNAYLQHNFTSNAVSDGNSSLSIADTDTITISYNGSTHTESLSTASSGSTITRSWSGSSSYGGYVTILKMGDLQNIYSGTGVVSNLRRSKIYVNGSLSLDLIPAKRKSDSAVGMYDIVSNTFYTNNGTGTFGTGNNVSS
;
A
#
# COMPACT_ATOMS: atom_id res chain seq x y z
N MET A 1 31.60 -56.71 39.04
CA MET A 1 31.87 -55.71 37.98
C MET A 1 30.56 -55.07 37.58
N ASN A 2 30.25 -53.81 37.96
CA ASN A 2 29.17 -53.04 37.31
C ASN A 2 29.08 -51.54 37.68
N ASN A 3 29.78 -51.03 38.72
CA ASN A 3 29.63 -49.61 39.10
C ASN A 3 30.49 -48.59 38.33
N LYS A 4 31.50 -49.01 37.55
CA LYS A 4 32.28 -48.08 36.71
C LYS A 4 31.62 -47.77 35.36
N LYS A 5 30.81 -48.68 34.81
CA LYS A 5 30.09 -48.46 33.55
C LYS A 5 28.92 -47.47 33.73
N VAL A 6 28.15 -47.59 34.81
CA VAL A 6 26.96 -46.74 35.06
C VAL A 6 27.31 -45.25 35.18
N LYS A 7 28.42 -44.90 35.84
CA LYS A 7 28.86 -43.49 35.96
C LYS A 7 29.32 -42.87 34.63
N THR A 8 29.88 -43.69 33.74
CA THR A 8 30.37 -43.22 32.43
C THR A 8 29.19 -43.04 31.45
N TYR A 9 28.22 -43.95 31.45
CA TYR A 9 27.01 -43.81 30.63
C TYR A 9 26.12 -42.63 31.07
N GLY A 10 26.02 -42.37 32.38
CA GLY A 10 25.28 -41.20 32.90
C GLY A 10 25.90 -39.85 32.51
N LEU A 11 27.24 -39.77 32.50
CA LEU A 11 27.96 -38.57 32.07
C LEU A 11 27.82 -38.34 30.55
N VAL A 12 27.93 -39.40 29.75
CA VAL A 12 27.78 -39.31 28.29
C VAL A 12 26.34 -38.98 27.90
N LEU A 13 25.33 -39.57 28.54
CA LEU A 13 23.93 -39.18 28.34
C LEU A 13 23.67 -37.73 28.77
N GLY A 14 24.25 -37.28 29.90
CA GLY A 14 24.10 -35.91 30.37
C GLY A 14 24.73 -34.88 29.44
N VAL A 15 25.93 -35.16 28.90
CA VAL A 15 26.61 -34.28 27.94
C VAL A 15 25.88 -34.29 26.59
N THR A 16 25.41 -35.44 26.10
CA THR A 16 24.62 -35.50 24.86
C THR A 16 23.27 -34.80 24.99
N LEU A 17 22.59 -34.93 26.13
CA LEU A 17 21.36 -34.16 26.39
C LEU A 17 21.65 -32.66 26.47
N PHE A 18 22.75 -32.25 27.11
CA PHE A 18 23.13 -30.84 27.22
C PHE A 18 23.55 -30.24 25.87
N VAL A 19 24.25 -30.99 25.02
CA VAL A 19 24.57 -30.57 23.65
C VAL A 19 23.31 -30.52 22.77
N LEU A 20 22.37 -31.45 22.92
CA LEU A 20 21.05 -31.37 22.26
C LEU A 20 20.21 -30.20 22.78
N LEU A 21 20.36 -29.84 24.06
CA LEU A 21 19.71 -28.68 24.67
C LEU A 21 20.33 -27.38 24.12
N VAL A 22 21.65 -27.25 24.11
CA VAL A 22 22.37 -26.07 23.59
C VAL A 22 22.26 -25.94 22.07
N ALA A 23 22.33 -27.03 21.32
CA ALA A 23 22.11 -27.04 19.87
C ALA A 23 20.63 -26.81 19.51
N GLY A 24 19.69 -27.30 20.34
CA GLY A 24 18.26 -27.02 20.23
C GLY A 24 17.90 -25.57 20.57
N PHE A 25 18.71 -24.89 21.39
CA PHE A 25 18.52 -23.46 21.71
C PHE A 25 19.17 -22.49 20.71
N THR A 26 19.91 -22.98 19.69
CA THR A 26 20.51 -22.11 18.67
C THR A 26 19.74 -22.10 17.34
N TYR A 27 18.67 -22.88 17.22
CA TYR A 27 17.74 -22.81 16.09
C TYR A 27 16.28 -22.74 16.58
N ALA A 28 16.03 -21.84 17.51
CA ALA A 28 14.71 -21.21 17.58
C ALA A 28 14.71 -20.02 16.62
N ALA A 29 14.77 -20.30 15.31
CA ALA A 29 14.18 -19.38 14.36
C ALA A 29 12.68 -19.39 14.66
N LEU A 30 12.24 -18.50 15.54
CA LEU A 30 10.84 -18.19 15.73
C LEU A 30 10.32 -17.68 14.38
N THR A 31 9.85 -18.58 13.51
CA THR A 31 8.94 -18.21 12.43
C THR A 31 7.59 -17.92 13.07
N TRP A 32 7.48 -16.73 13.64
CA TRP A 32 6.24 -16.18 14.16
C TRP A 32 5.56 -15.38 13.04
N ARG A 33 4.48 -15.94 12.51
CA ARG A 33 3.50 -15.26 11.66
C ARG A 33 2.27 -14.98 12.52
N SER A 34 2.07 -13.72 12.89
CA SER A 34 0.84 -13.25 13.54
C SER A 34 0.26 -12.11 12.70
N ASN A 35 -1.02 -12.24 12.37
CA ASN A 35 -1.72 -11.40 11.39
C ASN A 35 -2.21 -10.05 11.94
N ASN A 36 -1.66 -9.57 13.06
CA ASN A 36 -1.74 -8.19 13.55
C ASN A 36 -1.03 -8.15 14.91
N ILE A 37 0.24 -7.76 14.97
CA ILE A 37 0.88 -7.41 16.24
C ILE A 37 1.08 -5.89 16.27
N THR A 38 0.39 -5.22 17.18
CA THR A 38 0.86 -3.93 17.70
C THR A 38 2.07 -4.24 18.58
N ILE A 39 3.26 -4.33 17.99
CA ILE A 39 4.49 -4.66 18.72
C ILE A 39 4.94 -3.42 19.48
N ASN A 40 4.59 -3.33 20.76
CA ASN A 40 5.36 -2.55 21.72
C ASN A 40 6.38 -3.49 22.38
N GLY A 41 7.53 -3.69 21.72
CA GLY A 41 8.62 -4.52 22.25
C GLY A 41 9.70 -4.86 21.21
N SER A 42 10.97 -4.74 21.60
CA SER A 42 12.13 -5.15 20.81
C SER A 42 12.15 -6.67 20.62
N THR A 43 12.06 -7.16 19.38
CA THR A 43 12.40 -8.55 19.03
C THR A 43 13.73 -8.55 18.26
N GLU A 44 14.47 -9.66 18.25
CA GLU A 44 15.81 -9.74 17.62
C GLU A 44 15.83 -9.36 16.13
N CYS A 45 14.69 -9.45 15.44
CA CYS A 45 14.50 -9.12 14.01
C CYS A 45 13.57 -7.91 13.78
N LEU A 46 12.96 -7.35 14.83
CA LEU A 46 12.28 -6.06 14.79
C LEU A 46 12.74 -5.27 15.99
N ASP A 47 13.88 -4.63 15.82
CA ASP A 47 14.23 -3.46 16.61
C ASP A 47 14.02 -2.28 15.68
N ILE A 48 12.80 -1.77 15.72
CA ILE A 48 12.46 -0.57 15.00
C ILE A 48 12.91 0.57 15.91
N ASP A 49 13.80 1.43 15.43
CA ASP A 49 14.07 2.72 16.06
C ASP A 49 12.84 3.62 15.88
N TYR A 50 11.82 3.32 16.68
CA TYR A 50 10.56 4.03 16.76
C TYR A 50 10.63 5.01 17.92
N THR A 51 10.68 6.29 17.59
CA THR A 51 10.45 7.32 18.60
C THR A 51 8.96 7.59 18.66
N LYS A 52 8.30 7.14 19.74
CA LYS A 52 6.91 7.51 19.98
C LYS A 52 6.81 9.03 20.04
N GLY A 53 5.81 9.57 19.33
CA GLY A 53 5.48 10.98 19.45
C GLY A 53 5.18 11.37 20.89
N GLN A 54 5.64 12.55 21.29
CA GLN A 54 5.29 13.12 22.59
C GLN A 54 3.81 13.51 22.62
N ASP A 55 3.22 13.55 23.82
CA ASP A 55 1.90 14.13 24.00
C ASP A 55 1.93 15.62 23.65
N ILE A 56 0.95 16.02 22.85
CA ILE A 56 0.89 17.35 22.25
C ILE A 56 -0.25 18.11 22.91
N THR A 57 0.06 19.25 23.51
CA THR A 57 -0.96 20.16 24.06
C THR A 57 -1.00 21.45 23.26
N GLY A 58 -2.21 21.90 22.93
CA GLY A 58 -2.42 23.08 22.09
C GLY A 58 -2.27 24.43 22.81
N GLY A 59 -1.63 24.48 23.99
CA GLY A 59 -1.52 25.70 24.80
C GLY A 59 -0.64 26.80 24.18
N ASN A 60 0.22 26.44 23.21
CA ASN A 60 1.14 27.37 22.53
C ASN A 60 0.64 27.79 21.14
N LEU A 61 -0.59 27.43 20.76
CA LEU A 61 -1.14 27.78 19.46
C LEU A 61 -1.53 29.26 19.40
N LEU A 62 -1.13 29.94 18.32
CA LEU A 62 -1.57 31.30 18.00
C LEU A 62 -2.38 31.28 16.69
N LEU A 63 -3.22 32.30 16.51
CA LEU A 63 -3.93 32.51 15.25
C LEU A 63 -2.95 32.85 14.14
N LEU A 64 -2.99 32.10 13.04
CA LEU A 64 -2.11 32.27 11.90
C LEU A 64 -2.92 32.51 10.63
N ASP A 65 -2.40 33.40 9.78
CA ASP A 65 -2.89 33.58 8.42
C ASP A 65 -2.40 32.41 7.57
N LYS A 66 -3.32 31.50 7.23
CA LYS A 66 -3.01 30.28 6.46
C LYS A 66 -2.30 30.58 5.15
N SER A 67 -2.64 31.68 4.48
CA SER A 67 -2.04 32.06 3.19
C SER A 67 -0.57 32.46 3.29
N LYS A 68 -0.12 32.88 4.49
CA LYS A 68 1.28 33.25 4.76
C LYS A 68 2.14 32.06 5.19
N ILE A 69 1.53 31.06 5.83
CA ILE A 69 2.24 29.87 6.30
C ILE A 69 2.21 28.72 5.30
N ILE A 70 1.24 28.69 4.38
CA ILE A 70 1.11 27.66 3.36
C ILE A 70 1.08 28.30 1.97
N SER A 71 2.00 27.89 1.10
CA SER A 71 2.06 28.32 -0.30
C SER A 71 2.69 27.24 -1.15
N ASN A 72 2.17 27.04 -2.38
CA ASN A 72 2.70 26.07 -3.34
C ASN A 72 2.89 24.65 -2.76
N ASN A 73 1.90 24.17 -2.00
CA ASN A 73 1.92 22.88 -1.30
C ASN A 73 3.09 22.71 -0.30
N LYS A 74 3.64 23.81 0.20
CA LYS A 74 4.64 23.81 1.27
C LYS A 74 4.12 24.55 2.49
N ILE A 75 4.57 24.12 3.66
CA ILE A 75 4.31 24.80 4.93
C ILE A 75 5.61 25.37 5.49
N THR A 76 5.57 26.62 5.94
CA THR A 76 6.67 27.31 6.63
C THR A 76 6.39 27.30 8.13
N ILE A 77 7.32 26.76 8.91
CA ILE A 77 7.22 26.72 10.37
C ILE A 77 7.36 28.13 10.92
N THR A 78 6.46 28.52 11.81
CA THR A 78 6.49 29.82 12.49
C THR A 78 6.06 29.69 13.95
N ASN A 79 6.34 30.73 14.74
CA ASN A 79 5.86 30.84 16.11
C ASN A 79 4.33 30.73 16.17
N GLY A 80 3.83 30.00 17.17
CA GLY A 80 2.40 29.73 17.32
C GLY A 80 1.91 28.44 16.67
N MET A 81 2.82 27.64 16.10
CA MET A 81 2.55 26.25 15.73
C MET A 81 2.89 25.30 16.88
N VAL A 82 2.47 24.05 16.77
CA VAL A 82 2.94 22.95 17.64
C VAL A 82 3.39 21.78 16.79
N LEU A 83 4.55 21.22 17.08
CA LEU A 83 5.18 20.18 16.27
C LEU A 83 5.32 18.89 17.08
N SER A 84 5.23 17.76 16.39
CA SER A 84 5.68 16.46 16.90
C SER A 84 6.21 15.65 15.74
N ASN A 85 7.05 14.66 16.04
CA ASN A 85 7.70 13.86 15.02
C ASN A 85 7.70 12.38 15.39
N LEU A 86 7.97 11.58 14.38
CA LEU A 86 8.09 10.14 14.46
C LEU A 86 9.09 9.68 13.41
N THR A 87 10.01 8.84 13.83
CA THR A 87 10.97 8.15 12.96
C THR A 87 10.73 6.65 13.03
N ALA A 88 11.01 5.94 11.96
CA ALA A 88 11.01 4.48 11.93
C ALA A 88 12.04 3.96 10.91
N LYS A 89 12.65 2.82 11.21
CA LYS A 89 13.47 2.06 10.26
C LYS A 89 13.42 0.58 10.61
N ILE A 90 13.71 -0.29 9.64
CA ILE A 90 13.96 -1.72 9.89
C ILE A 90 15.47 -1.94 9.95
N LYS A 91 15.97 -2.74 10.90
CA LYS A 91 17.38 -3.11 10.96
C LYS A 91 17.83 -3.81 9.67
N SER A 92 19.05 -3.52 9.22
CA SER A 92 19.62 -4.13 8.01
C SER A 92 19.83 -5.64 8.12
N SER A 93 19.93 -6.19 9.32
CA SER A 93 20.05 -7.63 9.57
C SER A 93 18.76 -8.43 9.34
N CYS A 94 17.64 -7.76 9.08
CA CYS A 94 16.34 -8.40 8.99
C CYS A 94 16.09 -8.98 7.59
N THR A 95 15.54 -10.19 7.52
CA THR A 95 15.13 -10.82 6.25
C THR A 95 13.70 -10.48 5.85
N ILE A 96 12.89 -9.99 6.79
CA ILE A 96 11.48 -9.64 6.60
C ILE A 96 11.29 -8.21 6.11
N ASP A 97 10.19 -7.98 5.40
CA ASP A 97 9.69 -6.64 5.08
C ASP A 97 8.69 -6.17 6.14
N GLY A 98 8.45 -4.87 6.21
CA GLY A 98 7.42 -4.29 7.07
C GLY A 98 7.01 -2.89 6.61
N TYR A 99 5.81 -2.48 6.98
CA TYR A 99 5.29 -1.15 6.69
C TYR A 99 4.83 -0.45 7.97
N LEU A 100 5.01 0.87 8.01
CA LEU A 100 4.54 1.77 9.04
C LEU A 100 3.14 2.27 8.67
N THR A 101 2.19 2.14 9.58
CA THR A 101 0.91 2.85 9.59
C THR A 101 1.03 4.02 10.57
N LEU A 102 0.96 5.25 10.04
CA LEU A 102 1.01 6.48 10.81
C LEU A 102 -0.40 6.95 11.16
N ASN A 103 -0.65 7.22 12.43
CA ASN A 103 -1.94 7.67 12.95
C ASN A 103 -1.77 8.91 13.84
N LEU A 104 -2.75 9.80 13.80
CA LEU A 104 -2.93 10.87 14.78
C LEU A 104 -4.09 10.49 15.70
N LYS A 105 -3.81 10.33 16.99
CA LYS A 105 -4.83 10.02 17.99
C LYS A 105 -5.18 11.27 18.78
N VAL A 106 -6.38 11.80 18.58
CA VAL A 106 -6.88 12.97 19.30
C VAL A 106 -7.69 12.50 20.51
N THR A 107 -7.19 12.77 21.72
CA THR A 107 -7.79 12.29 22.98
C THR A 107 -8.64 13.36 23.68
N SER A 108 -8.40 14.63 23.37
CA SER A 108 -9.19 15.76 23.87
C SER A 108 -9.24 16.85 22.81
N LEU A 109 -10.39 17.48 22.66
CA LEU A 109 -10.61 18.58 21.73
C LEU A 109 -11.57 19.59 22.38
N ASN A 110 -11.24 20.88 22.32
CA ASN A 110 -12.13 21.94 22.75
C ASN A 110 -13.40 21.93 21.87
N SER A 111 -14.57 22.07 22.50
CA SER A 111 -15.87 22.10 21.84
C SER A 111 -16.00 23.18 20.77
N ALA A 112 -15.20 24.24 20.82
CA ALA A 112 -15.16 25.26 19.77
C ALA A 112 -14.73 24.68 18.40
N PHE A 113 -13.88 23.66 18.39
CA PHE A 113 -13.36 23.03 17.16
C PHE A 113 -14.16 21.80 16.70
N THR A 114 -15.09 21.29 17.52
CA THR A 114 -15.90 20.14 17.11
C THR A 114 -16.84 20.52 15.96
N SER A 115 -17.41 19.55 15.25
CA SER A 115 -18.31 19.79 14.10
C SER A 115 -19.52 20.71 14.36
N SER A 116 -19.85 20.98 15.64
CA SER A 116 -20.94 21.87 16.06
C SER A 116 -20.43 23.19 16.66
N GLY A 117 -19.11 23.40 16.72
CA GLY A 117 -18.48 24.56 17.33
C GLY A 117 -18.31 25.71 16.35
N ASN A 118 -18.21 26.95 16.87
CA ASN A 118 -18.09 28.14 16.02
C ASN A 118 -16.72 28.28 15.36
N SER A 119 -15.73 27.50 15.80
CA SER A 119 -14.37 27.43 15.23
C SER A 119 -14.14 26.12 14.48
N THR A 120 -15.19 25.46 14.01
CA THR A 120 -15.09 24.23 13.19
C THR A 120 -14.17 24.47 12.00
N GLY A 121 -13.14 23.64 11.84
CA GLY A 121 -12.15 23.80 10.76
C GLY A 121 -10.98 24.73 11.08
N GLY A 122 -11.00 25.41 12.23
CA GLY A 122 -9.91 26.30 12.67
C GLY A 122 -8.63 25.56 13.09
N LEU A 123 -8.75 24.43 13.80
CA LEU A 123 -7.60 23.60 14.18
C LEU A 123 -7.21 22.64 13.05
N ASN A 124 -6.00 22.78 12.53
CA ASN A 124 -5.51 22.03 11.38
C ASN A 124 -4.19 21.33 11.68
N TYR A 125 -3.90 20.29 10.88
CA TYR A 125 -2.59 19.66 10.84
C TYR A 125 -2.03 19.66 9.41
N ALA A 126 -0.70 19.64 9.32
CA ALA A 126 0.05 19.32 8.12
C ALA A 126 1.07 18.21 8.45
N LEU A 127 1.10 17.18 7.62
CA LEU A 127 2.09 16.12 7.66
C LEU A 127 3.17 16.42 6.61
N VAL A 128 4.44 16.32 7.02
CA VAL A 128 5.60 16.51 6.15
C VAL A 128 6.62 15.39 6.39
N SER A 129 7.42 15.06 5.37
CA SER A 129 8.64 14.28 5.55
C SER A 129 9.82 15.21 5.80
N TYR A 130 10.78 14.77 6.61
CA TYR A 130 12.01 15.53 6.87
C TYR A 130 13.22 14.60 6.95
N ASP A 131 14.42 15.18 6.89
CA ASP A 131 15.67 14.45 7.09
C ASP A 131 16.14 14.62 8.55
N PRO A 132 16.18 13.53 9.36
CA PRO A 132 16.58 13.60 10.75
C PRO A 132 18.08 13.86 10.95
N GLU A 133 18.92 13.65 9.94
CA GLU A 133 20.34 14.01 9.99
C GLU A 133 20.53 15.53 9.86
N THR A 134 19.73 16.16 9.00
CA THR A 134 19.69 17.62 8.83
C THR A 134 18.97 18.31 10.00
N TYR A 135 17.89 17.72 10.51
CA TYR A 135 17.03 18.30 11.55
C TYR A 135 16.91 17.35 12.76
N SER A 136 17.94 17.32 13.60
CA SER A 136 18.02 16.42 14.78
C SER A 136 17.08 16.79 15.92
N THR A 137 16.56 18.02 15.93
CA THR A 137 15.62 18.50 16.95
C THR A 137 14.40 19.06 16.24
N VAL A 138 13.23 18.55 16.61
CA VAL A 138 11.96 18.96 16.02
C VAL A 138 11.15 19.74 17.04
N ASP A 139 11.31 21.06 16.98
CA ASP A 139 10.52 22.01 17.74
C ASP A 139 10.39 23.32 16.95
N VAL A 140 9.43 24.16 17.34
CA VAL A 140 9.12 25.41 16.62
C VAL A 140 10.30 26.38 16.65
N THR A 141 11.06 26.43 17.74
CA THR A 141 12.13 27.42 17.91
C THR A 141 13.31 27.13 17.00
N THR A 142 13.67 25.85 16.84
CA THR A 142 14.77 25.40 15.98
C THR A 142 14.41 25.41 14.50
N LEU A 143 13.15 25.14 14.17
CA LEU A 143 12.69 25.04 12.78
C LEU A 143 12.03 26.32 12.25
N ASN A 144 11.97 27.40 13.03
CA ASN A 144 11.33 28.66 12.62
C ASN A 144 11.90 29.18 11.28
N GLY A 145 11.00 29.53 10.35
CA GLY A 145 11.32 29.99 9.00
C GLY A 145 11.72 28.90 8.01
N LYS A 146 11.79 27.62 8.43
CA LYS A 146 12.05 26.50 7.52
C LYS A 146 10.77 26.05 6.83
N THR A 147 10.91 25.59 5.60
CA THR A 147 9.79 25.23 4.72
C THR A 147 9.88 23.76 4.32
N PHE A 148 8.74 23.06 4.35
CA PHE A 148 8.64 21.63 4.06
C PHE A 148 7.48 21.35 3.11
N ASP A 149 7.65 20.36 2.22
CA ASP A 149 6.59 19.90 1.32
C ASP A 149 5.49 19.15 2.10
N ILE A 150 4.25 19.54 1.89
CA ILE A 150 3.08 18.94 2.52
C ILE A 150 2.75 17.63 1.80
N ILE A 151 2.66 16.54 2.56
CA ILE A 151 2.26 15.22 2.07
C ILE A 151 0.88 14.79 2.57
N GLY A 152 0.30 15.55 3.50
CA GLY A 152 -1.07 15.37 3.98
C GLY A 152 -1.49 16.55 4.85
N THR A 153 -2.78 16.89 4.85
CA THR A 153 -3.32 17.97 5.69
C THR A 153 -4.79 17.72 5.97
N GLY A 154 -5.30 18.28 7.05
CA GLY A 154 -6.73 18.22 7.37
C GLY A 154 -7.08 19.04 8.60
N ALA A 155 -8.39 19.24 8.78
CA ALA A 155 -8.95 19.85 9.98
C ALA A 155 -9.24 18.79 11.04
N ILE A 156 -9.14 19.17 12.31
CA ILE A 156 -9.44 18.33 13.48
C ILE A 156 -10.77 18.76 14.06
N THR A 157 -11.82 17.97 13.83
CA THR A 157 -13.20 18.29 14.23
C THR A 157 -13.81 17.29 15.20
N SER A 158 -13.05 16.27 15.63
CA SER A 158 -13.52 15.27 16.59
C SER A 158 -12.37 14.62 17.36
N THR A 159 -12.69 14.01 18.50
CA THR A 159 -11.79 13.10 19.21
C THR A 159 -11.85 11.73 18.54
N SER A 160 -10.97 11.51 17.56
CA SER A 160 -10.87 10.24 16.84
C SER A 160 -9.42 9.95 16.47
N THR A 161 -9.20 8.73 15.98
CA THR A 161 -7.93 8.37 15.33
C THR A 161 -8.04 8.70 13.86
N ILE A 162 -7.15 9.57 13.37
CA ILE A 162 -7.02 9.93 11.97
C ILE A 162 -5.85 9.15 11.40
N LYS A 163 -6.10 8.28 10.41
CA LYS A 163 -5.03 7.61 9.67
C LYS A 163 -4.35 8.62 8.77
N LEU A 164 -3.04 8.79 8.94
CA LEU A 164 -2.25 9.80 8.23
C LEU A 164 -1.59 9.22 6.98
N LYS A 165 -0.93 8.06 7.07
CA LYS A 165 -0.18 7.48 5.95
C LYS A 165 0.22 6.01 6.20
N ASP A 166 0.29 5.21 5.14
CA ASP A 166 1.03 3.94 5.14
C ASP A 166 2.36 4.11 4.38
N VAL A 167 3.45 3.57 4.92
CA VAL A 167 4.80 3.71 4.34
C VAL A 167 5.57 2.40 4.41
N GLN A 168 6.06 1.92 3.27
CA GLN A 168 6.90 0.74 3.23
C GLN A 168 8.24 1.10 3.87
N LEU A 169 8.68 0.31 4.84
CA LEU A 169 9.96 0.56 5.48
C LEU A 169 11.08 -0.07 4.65
N SER A 170 12.19 0.65 4.56
CA SER A 170 13.44 0.19 3.96
C SER A 170 14.44 -0.21 5.04
N LYS A 171 15.43 -1.02 4.65
CA LYS A 171 16.56 -1.43 5.48
C LYS A 171 17.72 -0.44 5.42
N ASP A 172 17.72 0.42 4.39
CA ASP A 172 18.83 1.32 4.07
C ASP A 172 18.52 2.78 4.39
N SER A 173 17.27 3.10 4.75
CA SER A 173 16.83 4.48 5.01
C SER A 173 15.85 4.55 6.18
N THR A 174 16.03 5.56 7.02
CA THR A 174 15.06 5.93 8.06
C THR A 174 13.92 6.73 7.44
N VAL A 175 12.68 6.33 7.68
CA VAL A 175 11.52 7.17 7.38
C VAL A 175 11.28 8.11 8.55
N ALA A 176 11.07 9.39 8.27
CA ALA A 176 10.89 10.41 9.29
C ALA A 176 9.77 11.37 8.88
N TYR A 177 8.80 11.52 9.78
CA TYR A 177 7.63 12.35 9.58
C TYR A 177 7.47 13.35 10.72
N MET A 178 7.09 14.56 10.37
CA MET A 178 6.73 15.62 11.29
C MET A 178 5.28 16.00 11.04
N ILE A 179 4.51 16.13 12.12
CA ILE A 179 3.17 16.70 12.10
C ILE A 179 3.20 18.09 12.73
N ILE A 180 2.58 19.04 12.04
CA ILE A 180 2.57 20.46 12.37
C ILE A 180 1.13 20.86 12.61
N PHE A 181 0.80 21.34 13.80
CA PHE A 181 -0.52 21.86 14.15
C PHE A 181 -0.51 23.38 14.08
N TYR A 182 -1.58 23.95 13.54
CA TYR A 182 -1.76 25.39 13.44
C TYR A 182 -3.25 25.77 13.57
N LEU A 183 -3.52 27.01 14.00
CA LEU A 183 -4.86 27.60 14.00
C LEU A 183 -5.02 28.52 12.80
N ASP A 184 -6.03 28.26 11.98
CA ASP A 184 -6.43 29.13 10.89
C ASP A 184 -7.21 30.31 11.46
N GLY A 185 -6.60 31.50 11.42
CA GLY A 185 -7.16 32.73 11.97
C GLY A 185 -8.47 33.16 11.31
N ASP A 186 -8.70 32.79 10.05
CA ASP A 186 -9.93 33.15 9.33
C ASP A 186 -11.14 32.31 9.79
N LEU A 187 -10.88 31.15 10.41
CA LEU A 187 -11.90 30.19 10.85
C LEU A 187 -11.98 30.05 12.37
N THR A 188 -11.11 30.73 13.12
CA THR A 188 -11.02 30.59 14.57
C THR A 188 -11.56 31.83 15.27
N ASN A 189 -12.61 31.65 16.06
CA ASN A 189 -13.24 32.69 16.85
C ASN A 189 -12.60 32.82 18.25
N ASN A 190 -12.99 33.88 18.99
CA ASN A 190 -12.48 34.15 20.34
C ASN A 190 -12.81 33.05 21.38
N ASP A 191 -13.72 32.12 21.08
CA ASP A 191 -14.08 30.97 21.93
C ASP A 191 -12.99 29.88 21.96
N ALA A 192 -12.03 29.94 21.04
CA ALA A 192 -10.91 29.02 20.90
C ALA A 192 -9.56 29.62 21.33
N VAL A 193 -9.48 30.92 21.59
CA VAL A 193 -8.22 31.62 21.92
C VAL A 193 -8.00 31.64 23.44
N ASN A 194 -6.75 31.46 23.90
CA ASN A 194 -6.34 31.50 25.31
C ASN A 194 -6.85 30.37 26.22
N THR A 195 -7.37 29.26 25.68
CA THR A 195 -7.60 28.07 26.51
C THR A 195 -6.28 27.31 26.69
N THR A 196 -5.92 27.00 27.93
CA THR A 196 -4.65 26.31 28.27
C THR A 196 -4.56 24.87 27.73
N SER A 197 -5.62 24.37 27.09
CA SER A 197 -5.68 23.04 26.46
C SER A 197 -6.68 23.00 25.30
N ASN A 198 -6.33 23.60 24.16
CA ASN A 198 -7.15 23.54 22.93
C ASN A 198 -7.41 22.12 22.43
N PHE A 199 -6.41 21.25 22.51
CA PHE A 199 -6.51 19.84 22.18
C PHE A 199 -5.39 19.05 22.87
N LYS A 200 -5.58 17.73 22.94
CA LYS A 200 -4.54 16.75 23.25
C LYS A 200 -4.49 15.70 22.17
N ALA A 201 -3.32 15.45 21.62
CA ALA A 201 -3.13 14.38 20.65
C ALA A 201 -1.73 13.75 20.77
N THR A 202 -1.60 12.57 20.17
CA THR A 202 -0.34 11.83 20.08
C THR A 202 -0.21 11.31 18.65
N ILE A 203 0.98 11.44 18.06
CA ILE A 203 1.30 10.74 16.80
C ILE A 203 1.77 9.32 17.14
N GLU A 204 1.10 8.33 16.56
CA GLU A 204 1.32 6.91 16.81
C GLU A 204 1.74 6.21 15.51
N GLY A 205 2.79 5.41 15.58
CA GLY A 205 3.20 4.51 14.51
C GLY A 205 2.94 3.07 14.90
N THR A 206 2.22 2.34 14.05
CA THR A 206 2.10 0.89 14.15
C THR A 206 2.88 0.26 13.01
N ILE A 207 3.72 -0.73 13.30
CA ILE A 207 4.47 -1.43 12.27
C ILE A 207 3.90 -2.83 12.09
N THR A 208 3.63 -3.15 10.83
CA THR A 208 3.09 -4.44 10.42
C THR A 208 4.11 -5.11 9.53
N GLN A 209 4.38 -6.40 9.79
CA GLN A 209 5.21 -7.22 8.92
C GLN A 209 4.54 -7.39 7.54
N GLY A 210 5.34 -7.34 6.48
CA GLY A 210 4.90 -7.50 5.10
C GLY A 210 4.95 -6.21 4.29
N ASN A 211 4.31 -6.24 3.13
CA ASN A 211 4.24 -5.11 2.21
C ASN A 211 2.95 -4.32 2.38
N ILE A 212 2.98 -3.00 2.14
CA ILE A 212 1.76 -2.19 2.06
C ILE A 212 0.82 -2.83 1.04
N GLY A 213 -0.44 -2.99 1.44
CA GLY A 213 -1.47 -3.64 0.64
C GLY A 213 -1.41 -5.18 0.68
N GLY A 214 -0.42 -5.81 1.31
CA GLY A 214 -0.34 -7.26 1.39
C GLY A 214 -1.39 -7.96 2.27
N ASN A 215 -2.25 -7.20 2.97
CA ASN A 215 -3.22 -7.76 3.92
C ASN A 215 -4.66 -7.52 3.45
N LEU A 216 -5.33 -8.58 3.02
CA LEU A 216 -6.78 -8.56 2.80
C LEU A 216 -7.52 -8.31 4.13
N PRO A 217 -8.65 -7.58 4.13
CA PRO A 217 -9.49 -7.47 5.32
C PRO A 217 -9.97 -8.85 5.79
N THR A 218 -10.19 -9.02 7.10
CA THR A 218 -10.57 -10.31 7.71
C THR A 218 -11.89 -10.89 7.19
N THR A 219 -12.73 -10.04 6.58
CA THR A 219 -13.98 -10.42 5.88
C THR A 219 -13.73 -11.15 4.56
N TYR A 220 -12.49 -11.20 4.09
CA TYR A 220 -12.05 -11.92 2.91
C TYR A 220 -11.09 -13.06 3.28
N GLN A 221 -11.03 -14.05 2.41
CA GLN A 221 -10.06 -15.14 2.41
C GLN A 221 -9.25 -15.00 1.13
N GLU A 222 -7.93 -14.84 1.24
CA GLU A 222 -7.05 -14.86 0.07
C GLU A 222 -7.02 -16.26 -0.54
N VAL A 223 -7.05 -16.34 -1.86
CA VAL A 223 -6.95 -17.58 -2.64
C VAL A 223 -5.81 -17.46 -3.65
N GLU A 224 -5.23 -18.59 -4.06
CA GLU A 224 -4.02 -18.58 -4.92
C GLU A 224 -4.25 -17.89 -6.27
N TYR A 225 -5.47 -17.99 -6.81
CA TYR A 225 -5.88 -17.40 -8.07
C TYR A 225 -7.40 -17.38 -8.16
N ILE A 226 -7.93 -16.54 -9.06
CA ILE A 226 -9.26 -16.75 -9.65
C ILE A 226 -9.11 -17.41 -11.02
N SER A 227 -10.02 -18.32 -11.37
CA SER A 227 -10.02 -19.00 -12.68
C SER A 227 -11.16 -18.49 -13.54
N SER A 228 -10.81 -18.12 -14.77
CA SER A 228 -11.73 -17.69 -15.83
C SER A 228 -11.84 -18.77 -16.89
N THR A 229 -13.07 -19.03 -17.33
CA THR A 229 -13.40 -19.91 -18.45
C THR A 229 -13.57 -19.13 -19.77
N GLY A 230 -13.34 -17.81 -19.74
CA GLY A 230 -13.49 -16.92 -20.89
C GLY A 230 -14.86 -16.23 -20.95
N THR A 231 -15.73 -16.47 -19.98
CA THR A 231 -17.03 -15.77 -19.86
C THR A 231 -17.06 -14.75 -18.74
N GLU A 232 -16.07 -14.80 -17.85
CA GLU A 232 -15.91 -13.93 -16.71
C GLU A 232 -14.95 -12.76 -17.02
N TYR A 233 -15.15 -11.62 -16.36
CA TYR A 233 -14.22 -10.50 -16.44
C TYR A 233 -14.39 -9.52 -15.27
N ILE A 234 -13.38 -8.68 -15.07
CA ILE A 234 -13.37 -7.61 -14.09
C ILE A 234 -13.32 -6.27 -14.83
N LYS A 235 -14.35 -5.44 -14.63
CA LYS A 235 -14.32 -4.04 -15.03
C LYS A 235 -13.83 -3.21 -13.85
N THR A 236 -12.67 -2.57 -14.01
CA THR A 236 -12.09 -1.71 -12.96
C THR A 236 -12.65 -0.29 -13.05
N ASN A 237 -12.41 0.52 -12.03
CA ASN A 237 -12.67 1.96 -12.06
C ASN A 237 -11.47 2.78 -12.56
N VAL A 238 -10.39 2.13 -13.01
CA VAL A 238 -9.18 2.82 -13.51
C VAL A 238 -9.39 3.21 -14.95
N TYR A 239 -9.44 4.52 -15.20
CA TYR A 239 -9.54 5.09 -16.54
C TYR A 239 -8.15 5.22 -17.18
N CYS A 240 -8.06 4.92 -18.47
CA CYS A 240 -6.89 5.13 -19.31
C CYS A 240 -7.30 6.03 -20.49
N GLY A 241 -6.79 7.25 -20.52
CA GLY A 241 -6.95 8.19 -21.62
C GLY A 241 -5.82 8.13 -22.64
N TYR A 242 -5.94 8.93 -23.70
CA TYR A 242 -4.97 9.00 -24.79
C TYR A 242 -3.58 9.50 -24.36
N ASP A 243 -3.54 10.51 -23.50
CA ASP A 243 -2.29 11.15 -23.07
C ASP A 243 -1.74 10.58 -21.75
N ASP A 244 -2.44 9.61 -21.15
CA ASP A 244 -1.98 8.95 -19.93
C ASP A 244 -0.83 7.98 -20.22
N THR A 245 0.13 7.92 -19.30
CA THR A 245 1.13 6.84 -19.29
C THR A 245 0.67 5.75 -18.35
N VAL A 246 0.32 4.58 -18.89
CA VAL A 246 -0.28 3.48 -18.11
C VAL A 246 0.54 2.21 -18.22
N LYS A 247 0.69 1.50 -17.10
CA LYS A 247 1.33 0.18 -17.06
C LYS A 247 0.42 -0.82 -16.38
N LEU A 248 0.02 -1.86 -17.10
CA LEU A 248 -0.69 -3.03 -16.61
C LEU A 248 0.31 -4.17 -16.41
N VAL A 249 0.29 -4.79 -15.24
CA VAL A 249 1.08 -5.99 -14.92
C VAL A 249 0.13 -7.11 -14.51
N LEU A 250 0.21 -8.24 -15.20
CA LEU A 250 -0.60 -9.43 -14.94
C LEU A 250 0.32 -10.57 -14.53
N GLU A 251 -0.09 -11.31 -13.49
CA GLU A 251 0.56 -12.54 -13.08
C GLU A 251 -0.47 -13.67 -13.08
N GLY A 252 -0.15 -14.80 -13.70
CA GLY A 252 -1.09 -15.91 -13.78
C GLY A 252 -0.68 -17.03 -14.72
N ASN A 253 -1.59 -18.00 -14.85
CA ASN A 253 -1.48 -19.06 -15.84
C ASN A 253 -2.34 -18.72 -17.07
N PHE A 254 -1.69 -18.44 -18.21
CA PHE A 254 -2.38 -17.94 -19.41
C PHE A 254 -2.37 -18.91 -20.60
N ILE A 255 -1.65 -20.04 -20.50
CA ILE A 255 -1.65 -21.09 -21.52
C ILE A 255 -2.98 -21.85 -21.48
N SER A 256 -3.72 -21.82 -22.59
CA SER A 256 -4.97 -22.56 -22.74
C SER A 256 -5.34 -22.71 -24.20
N SER A 257 -5.68 -23.92 -24.67
CA SER A 257 -6.13 -24.15 -26.05
C SER A 257 -7.40 -23.37 -26.41
N SER A 258 -8.16 -22.91 -25.42
CA SER A 258 -9.36 -22.09 -25.62
C SER A 258 -9.03 -20.61 -25.88
N ASN A 259 -7.81 -20.17 -25.60
CA ASN A 259 -7.35 -18.83 -25.96
C ASN A 259 -7.03 -18.81 -27.46
N SER A 260 -7.90 -18.15 -28.24
CA SER A 260 -7.79 -18.01 -29.69
C SER A 260 -7.98 -16.56 -30.10
N GLY A 261 -7.02 -15.70 -29.72
CA GLY A 261 -7.14 -14.26 -29.92
C GLY A 261 -8.08 -13.62 -28.89
N ALA A 262 -8.02 -14.09 -27.64
CA ALA A 262 -8.82 -13.55 -26.55
C ALA A 262 -8.27 -12.18 -26.12
N TRP A 263 -8.94 -11.11 -26.54
CA TRP A 263 -8.53 -9.73 -26.28
C TRP A 263 -8.84 -9.28 -24.85
N GLN A 264 -7.91 -8.55 -24.27
CA GLN A 264 -8.01 -7.93 -22.94
C GLN A 264 -7.46 -6.49 -22.94
N GLY A 265 -7.90 -5.70 -21.96
CA GLY A 265 -7.38 -4.39 -21.65
C GLY A 265 -8.39 -3.29 -21.96
N VAL A 266 -7.88 -2.19 -22.49
CA VAL A 266 -8.69 -1.10 -23.03
C VAL A 266 -8.60 -1.16 -24.54
N ASN A 267 -9.74 -1.22 -25.21
CA ASN A 267 -9.83 -1.06 -26.66
C ASN A 267 -9.20 0.30 -27.02
N ALA A 268 -8.13 0.27 -27.83
CA ALA A 268 -7.07 1.27 -27.94
C ALA A 268 -5.80 0.92 -27.12
N TYR A 269 -5.26 1.89 -26.37
CA TYR A 269 -3.84 2.00 -26.02
C TYR A 269 -3.27 0.97 -25.03
N LEU A 270 -4.03 -0.05 -24.62
CA LEU A 270 -3.57 -1.15 -23.76
C LEU A 270 -4.07 -2.53 -24.23
N GLN A 271 -4.43 -2.64 -25.51
CA GLN A 271 -5.01 -3.87 -26.04
C GLN A 271 -3.94 -4.92 -26.27
N HIS A 272 -4.19 -6.12 -25.79
CA HIS A 272 -3.38 -7.30 -26.07
C HIS A 272 -4.30 -8.52 -26.11
N ASN A 273 -3.85 -9.58 -26.77
CA ASN A 273 -4.61 -10.82 -26.83
C ASN A 273 -3.76 -12.02 -26.49
N PHE A 274 -4.43 -13.04 -25.94
CA PHE A 274 -3.83 -14.33 -25.67
C PHE A 274 -4.25 -15.33 -26.76
N THR A 275 -3.26 -16.08 -27.24
CA THR A 275 -3.46 -17.34 -27.97
C THR A 275 -3.09 -18.50 -27.05
N SER A 276 -3.04 -19.72 -27.60
CA SER A 276 -2.85 -20.92 -26.78
C SER A 276 -1.55 -20.95 -25.99
N ASN A 277 -0.50 -20.29 -26.47
CA ASN A 277 0.83 -20.30 -25.87
C ASN A 277 1.62 -18.99 -26.07
N ALA A 278 0.94 -17.92 -26.47
CA ALA A 278 1.56 -16.63 -26.71
C ALA A 278 0.64 -15.48 -26.28
N VAL A 279 1.26 -14.33 -26.06
CA VAL A 279 0.57 -13.05 -25.92
C VAL A 279 0.99 -12.14 -27.07
N SER A 280 0.05 -11.39 -27.62
CA SER A 280 0.24 -10.56 -28.81
C SER A 280 -0.29 -9.14 -28.60
N ASP A 281 0.40 -8.17 -29.17
CA ASP A 281 -0.10 -6.80 -29.30
C ASP A 281 -1.03 -6.62 -30.53
N GLY A 282 -1.23 -7.67 -31.34
CA GLY A 282 -1.99 -7.66 -32.59
C GLY A 282 -1.13 -7.66 -33.85
N ASN A 283 0.14 -7.25 -33.75
CA ASN A 283 1.08 -7.22 -34.86
C ASN A 283 2.19 -8.26 -34.69
N SER A 284 2.67 -8.42 -33.45
CA SER A 284 3.72 -9.34 -33.05
C SER A 284 3.28 -10.14 -31.83
N SER A 285 3.99 -11.22 -31.55
CA SER A 285 3.66 -12.13 -30.44
C SER A 285 4.92 -12.56 -29.70
N LEU A 286 4.78 -12.76 -28.39
CA LEU A 286 5.79 -13.36 -27.53
C LEU A 286 5.26 -14.68 -26.97
N SER A 287 6.11 -15.70 -26.95
CA SER A 287 5.82 -16.94 -26.22
C SER A 287 5.72 -16.66 -24.72
N ILE A 288 4.83 -17.40 -24.06
CA ILE A 288 4.65 -17.35 -22.60
C ILE A 288 4.95 -18.71 -21.98
N ALA A 289 5.39 -18.70 -20.72
CA ALA A 289 5.40 -19.90 -19.89
C ALA A 289 3.99 -20.18 -19.35
N ASP A 290 3.79 -21.35 -18.74
CA ASP A 290 2.52 -21.68 -18.09
C ASP A 290 2.16 -20.61 -17.05
N THR A 291 2.97 -20.46 -16.01
CA THR A 291 2.92 -19.29 -15.11
C THR A 291 3.86 -18.21 -15.63
N ASP A 292 3.34 -17.00 -15.85
CA ASP A 292 4.15 -15.88 -16.37
C ASP A 292 3.72 -14.53 -15.77
N THR A 293 4.60 -13.53 -15.92
CA THR A 293 4.29 -12.12 -15.69
C THR A 293 4.27 -11.39 -17.02
N ILE A 294 3.11 -10.84 -17.37
CA ILE A 294 2.91 -10.07 -18.60
C ILE A 294 2.81 -8.60 -18.23
N THR A 295 3.64 -7.76 -18.86
CA THR A 295 3.60 -6.31 -18.67
C THR A 295 3.23 -5.64 -19.97
N ILE A 296 2.20 -4.80 -19.94
CA ILE A 296 1.77 -3.95 -21.04
C ILE A 296 1.92 -2.52 -20.56
N SER A 297 2.74 -1.74 -21.25
CA SER A 297 2.93 -0.32 -20.95
C SER A 297 2.56 0.52 -22.16
N TYR A 298 1.88 1.63 -21.92
CA TYR A 298 1.59 2.63 -22.91
C TYR A 298 2.12 3.97 -22.44
N ASN A 299 2.86 4.63 -23.31
CA ASN A 299 3.38 5.97 -23.08
C ASN A 299 2.51 6.97 -23.83
N GLY A 300 1.70 7.74 -23.10
CA GLY A 300 0.81 8.74 -23.67
C GLY A 300 1.52 9.95 -24.30
N SER A 301 2.82 10.15 -24.06
CA SER A 301 3.58 11.22 -24.73
C SER A 301 4.13 10.80 -26.09
N THR A 302 4.49 9.53 -26.25
CA THR A 302 5.02 8.99 -27.53
C THR A 302 4.01 8.14 -28.27
N HIS A 303 2.84 7.92 -27.68
CA HIS A 303 1.78 6.99 -28.13
C HIS A 303 2.34 5.62 -28.50
N THR A 304 3.30 5.14 -27.70
CA THR A 304 3.96 3.85 -27.93
C THR A 304 3.48 2.86 -26.88
N GLU A 305 3.06 1.68 -27.34
CA GLU A 305 2.76 0.54 -26.49
C GLU A 305 3.91 -0.46 -26.55
N SER A 306 4.27 -1.02 -25.40
CA SER A 306 5.23 -2.10 -25.26
C SER A 306 4.60 -3.26 -24.50
N LEU A 307 4.81 -4.47 -24.99
CA LEU A 307 4.42 -5.69 -24.34
C LEU A 307 5.66 -6.53 -24.05
N SER A 308 5.79 -7.02 -22.82
CA SER A 308 6.91 -7.87 -22.40
C SER A 308 6.44 -9.05 -21.56
N THR A 309 7.15 -10.18 -21.64
CA THR A 309 6.92 -11.37 -20.80
C THR A 309 8.15 -11.67 -19.97
N ALA A 310 7.97 -12.03 -18.71
CA ALA A 310 9.09 -12.34 -17.82
C ALA A 310 9.81 -13.61 -18.26
N SER A 311 9.08 -14.62 -18.71
CA SER A 311 9.65 -15.91 -19.15
C SER A 311 10.61 -15.79 -20.34
N SER A 312 10.30 -14.92 -21.31
CA SER A 312 11.13 -14.73 -22.51
C SER A 312 12.19 -13.64 -22.34
N GLY A 313 12.03 -12.77 -21.33
CA GLY A 313 12.82 -11.54 -21.19
C GLY A 313 12.71 -10.58 -22.39
N SER A 314 11.78 -10.84 -23.31
CA SER A 314 11.64 -10.12 -24.57
C SER A 314 10.57 -9.04 -24.47
N THR A 315 10.70 -8.02 -25.31
CA THR A 315 9.73 -6.93 -25.44
C THR A 315 9.42 -6.69 -26.90
N ILE A 316 8.15 -6.59 -27.24
CA ILE A 316 7.66 -6.08 -28.52
C ILE A 316 7.06 -4.69 -28.32
N THR A 317 7.07 -3.88 -29.38
CA THR A 317 6.56 -2.51 -29.33
C THR A 317 5.79 -2.19 -30.60
N ARG A 318 4.80 -1.30 -30.46
CA ARG A 318 4.09 -0.70 -31.57
C ARG A 318 3.74 0.75 -31.27
N SER A 319 3.69 1.56 -32.32
CA SER A 319 3.25 2.95 -32.23
C SER A 319 1.78 3.06 -32.64
N TRP A 320 1.07 3.92 -31.95
CA TRP A 320 -0.33 4.22 -32.20
C TRP A 320 -0.47 5.56 -32.92
N SER A 321 -1.33 5.60 -33.94
CA SER A 321 -1.72 6.83 -34.66
C SER A 321 -3.17 7.24 -34.35
N GLY A 322 -3.64 6.91 -33.15
CA GLY A 322 -5.04 7.06 -32.75
C GLY A 322 -5.47 8.52 -32.48
N SER A 323 -6.76 8.71 -32.23
CA SER A 323 -7.38 9.99 -31.87
C SER A 323 -7.51 10.16 -30.35
N SER A 324 -7.43 11.40 -29.83
CA SER A 324 -7.67 11.71 -28.41
C SER A 324 -9.07 11.36 -27.90
N SER A 325 -9.99 10.99 -28.80
CA SER A 325 -11.32 10.48 -28.47
C SER A 325 -11.35 9.05 -27.94
N TYR A 326 -10.25 8.30 -28.04
CA TYR A 326 -10.17 6.94 -27.51
C TYR A 326 -9.72 6.92 -26.04
N GLY A 327 -10.27 5.97 -25.28
CA GLY A 327 -10.00 5.79 -23.87
C GLY A 327 -11.09 4.94 -23.23
N GLY A 328 -10.83 4.45 -22.03
CA GLY A 328 -11.79 3.61 -21.35
C GLY A 328 -11.30 3.09 -20.02
N TYR A 329 -12.16 2.30 -19.38
CA TYR A 329 -11.82 1.65 -18.12
C TYR A 329 -11.03 0.37 -18.39
N VAL A 330 -9.91 0.20 -17.69
CA VAL A 330 -9.10 -1.01 -17.81
C VAL A 330 -9.95 -2.21 -17.42
N THR A 331 -10.12 -3.12 -18.37
CA THR A 331 -10.85 -4.36 -18.18
C THR A 331 -9.87 -5.53 -18.17
N ILE A 332 -10.04 -6.43 -17.21
CA ILE A 332 -9.21 -7.60 -17.01
C ILE A 332 -10.03 -8.84 -17.38
N LEU A 333 -9.41 -9.77 -18.10
CA LEU A 333 -9.98 -10.98 -18.72
C LEU A 333 -10.95 -10.73 -19.90
N LYS A 334 -11.25 -9.48 -20.21
CA LYS A 334 -11.88 -9.03 -21.47
C LYS A 334 -11.36 -7.65 -21.86
N MET A 335 -11.64 -7.26 -23.09
CA MET A 335 -11.36 -5.92 -23.58
C MET A 335 -12.64 -5.08 -23.53
N GLY A 336 -12.54 -3.89 -22.95
CA GLY A 336 -13.63 -2.92 -22.90
C GLY A 336 -13.19 -1.55 -23.42
N ASP A 337 -14.16 -0.66 -23.61
CA ASP A 337 -13.94 0.77 -23.82
C ASP A 337 -14.62 1.57 -22.69
N LEU A 338 -14.87 2.86 -22.91
CA LEU A 338 -15.56 3.72 -21.95
C LEU A 338 -16.96 3.20 -21.58
N GLN A 339 -17.70 2.63 -22.54
CA GLN A 339 -19.13 2.30 -22.39
C GLN A 339 -19.40 0.80 -22.43
N ASN A 340 -18.68 0.05 -23.27
CA ASN A 340 -19.02 -1.32 -23.65
C ASN A 340 -17.87 -2.29 -23.39
N ILE A 341 -18.23 -3.57 -23.32
CA ILE A 341 -17.27 -4.67 -23.46
C ILE A 341 -17.17 -4.99 -24.95
N TYR A 342 -15.97 -4.82 -25.50
CA TYR A 342 -15.72 -4.90 -26.94
C TYR A 342 -15.41 -6.33 -27.40
N SER A 343 -14.67 -7.10 -26.59
CA SER A 343 -14.30 -8.47 -26.99
C SER A 343 -15.44 -9.46 -26.78
N GLY A 344 -15.75 -10.22 -27.85
CA GLY A 344 -16.73 -11.31 -27.80
C GLY A 344 -16.24 -12.49 -26.93
N THR A 345 -14.95 -12.78 -26.97
CA THR A 345 -14.28 -13.81 -26.16
C THR A 345 -13.47 -13.20 -25.03
N GLY A 346 -13.48 -13.86 -23.86
CA GLY A 346 -12.62 -13.52 -22.73
C GLY A 346 -11.41 -14.45 -22.63
N VAL A 347 -10.44 -14.02 -21.82
CA VAL A 347 -9.20 -14.76 -21.57
C VAL A 347 -9.49 -15.90 -20.60
N VAL A 348 -9.11 -17.11 -21.00
CA VAL A 348 -9.08 -18.29 -20.13
C VAL A 348 -7.75 -18.29 -19.39
N SER A 349 -7.80 -18.19 -18.06
CA SER A 349 -6.58 -18.14 -17.24
C SER A 349 -6.86 -18.43 -15.77
N ASN A 350 -5.80 -18.72 -15.03
CA ASN A 350 -5.78 -18.61 -13.57
C ASN A 350 -5.03 -17.33 -13.20
N LEU A 351 -5.75 -16.25 -12.92
CA LEU A 351 -5.19 -14.94 -12.60
C LEU A 351 -4.79 -14.88 -11.12
N ARG A 352 -3.50 -14.64 -10.87
CA ARG A 352 -2.87 -14.60 -9.53
C ARG A 352 -2.69 -13.19 -9.00
N ARG A 353 -2.47 -12.21 -9.89
CA ARG A 353 -2.37 -10.80 -9.52
C ARG A 353 -2.58 -9.89 -10.72
N SER A 354 -3.07 -8.68 -10.47
CA SER A 354 -3.08 -7.62 -11.48
C SER A 354 -2.77 -6.27 -10.85
N LYS A 355 -1.82 -5.54 -11.43
CA LYS A 355 -1.47 -4.18 -11.00
C LYS A 355 -1.62 -3.19 -12.14
N ILE A 356 -2.07 -1.99 -11.81
CA ILE A 356 -2.15 -0.89 -12.77
C ILE A 356 -1.45 0.32 -12.18
N TYR A 357 -0.59 0.94 -12.97
CA TYR A 357 0.05 2.21 -12.65
C TYR A 357 -0.40 3.25 -13.67
N VAL A 358 -0.79 4.43 -13.21
CA VAL A 358 -1.13 5.57 -14.07
C VAL A 358 -0.17 6.72 -13.72
N ASN A 359 0.50 7.25 -14.73
CA ASN A 359 1.50 8.32 -14.62
C ASN A 359 2.55 8.02 -13.54
N GLY A 360 3.00 6.76 -13.49
CA GLY A 360 4.00 6.25 -12.54
C GLY A 360 3.48 5.90 -11.13
N SER A 361 2.26 6.27 -10.79
CA SER A 361 1.66 5.98 -9.48
C SER A 361 0.87 4.68 -9.50
N LEU A 362 0.95 3.85 -8.45
CA LEU A 362 0.14 2.64 -8.32
C LEU A 362 -1.34 3.02 -8.12
N SER A 363 -2.20 2.64 -9.06
CA SER A 363 -3.63 2.98 -9.07
C SER A 363 -4.54 1.78 -8.77
N LEU A 364 -4.02 0.56 -8.93
CA LEU A 364 -4.75 -0.69 -8.64
C LEU A 364 -3.76 -1.81 -8.30
N ASP A 365 -4.05 -2.61 -7.29
CA ASP A 365 -3.32 -3.85 -7.00
C ASP A 365 -4.32 -4.91 -6.48
N LEU A 366 -4.71 -5.79 -7.40
CA LEU A 366 -5.73 -6.80 -7.22
C LEU A 366 -5.13 -8.10 -6.68
N ILE A 367 -5.63 -8.55 -5.52
CA ILE A 367 -5.31 -9.84 -4.93
C ILE A 367 -6.53 -10.78 -5.03
N PRO A 368 -6.38 -12.04 -5.48
CA PRO A 368 -7.50 -12.98 -5.57
C PRO A 368 -8.09 -13.26 -4.20
N ALA A 369 -9.42 -13.17 -4.08
CA ALA A 369 -10.09 -13.28 -2.80
C ALA A 369 -11.47 -13.92 -2.90
N LYS A 370 -11.84 -14.61 -1.83
CA LYS A 370 -13.20 -15.08 -1.56
C LYS A 370 -13.77 -14.28 -0.39
N ARG A 371 -14.89 -13.58 -0.60
CA ARG A 371 -15.61 -12.88 0.45
C ARG A 371 -16.33 -13.88 1.34
N LYS A 372 -16.13 -13.80 2.66
CA LYS A 372 -16.62 -14.81 3.60
C LYS A 372 -18.14 -14.75 3.82
N SER A 373 -18.74 -13.57 3.70
CA SER A 373 -20.18 -13.37 3.98
C SER A 373 -21.10 -14.11 3.02
N ASP A 374 -20.71 -14.23 1.76
CA ASP A 374 -21.54 -14.79 0.68
C ASP A 374 -20.78 -15.75 -0.24
N SER A 375 -19.53 -16.07 0.10
CA SER A 375 -18.66 -16.91 -0.73
C SER A 375 -18.37 -16.36 -2.14
N ALA A 376 -18.65 -15.08 -2.39
CA ALA A 376 -18.38 -14.48 -3.69
C ALA A 376 -16.88 -14.47 -3.98
N VAL A 377 -16.53 -14.91 -5.20
CA VAL A 377 -15.16 -14.97 -5.70
C VAL A 377 -14.88 -13.74 -6.56
N GLY A 378 -13.71 -13.14 -6.39
CA GLY A 378 -13.30 -11.97 -7.13
C GLY A 378 -11.87 -11.57 -6.80
N MET A 379 -11.55 -10.31 -7.02
CA MET A 379 -10.27 -9.74 -6.60
C MET A 379 -10.47 -8.51 -5.74
N TYR A 380 -9.72 -8.46 -4.65
CA TYR A 380 -9.70 -7.31 -3.74
C TYR A 380 -8.61 -6.34 -4.16
N ASP A 381 -8.99 -5.10 -4.45
CA ASP A 381 -8.05 -4.01 -4.66
C ASP A 381 -7.62 -3.42 -3.32
N ILE A 382 -6.35 -3.59 -3.01
CA ILE A 382 -5.74 -3.15 -1.75
C ILE A 382 -5.40 -1.65 -1.77
N VAL A 383 -5.47 -1.01 -2.95
CA VAL A 383 -5.26 0.43 -3.11
C VAL A 383 -6.54 1.20 -2.78
N SER A 384 -7.67 0.85 -3.42
CA SER A 384 -8.96 1.52 -3.17
C SER A 384 -9.84 0.87 -2.12
N ASN A 385 -9.45 -0.29 -1.57
CA ASN A 385 -10.26 -1.13 -0.68
C ASN A 385 -11.56 -1.65 -1.32
N THR A 386 -11.56 -1.86 -2.65
CA THR A 386 -12.73 -2.29 -3.43
C THR A 386 -12.65 -3.76 -3.78
N PHE A 387 -13.74 -4.51 -3.58
CA PHE A 387 -13.84 -5.90 -4.03
C PHE A 387 -14.54 -6.00 -5.39
N TYR A 388 -13.80 -6.45 -6.41
CA TYR A 388 -14.29 -6.63 -7.76
C TYR A 388 -14.76 -8.07 -7.97
N THR A 389 -16.05 -8.25 -8.26
CA THR A 389 -16.63 -9.54 -8.63
C THR A 389 -16.75 -9.69 -10.15
N ASN A 390 -17.15 -10.88 -10.60
CA ASN A 390 -17.45 -11.13 -12.00
C ASN A 390 -18.51 -10.14 -12.55
N ASN A 391 -18.24 -9.55 -13.71
CA ASN A 391 -19.18 -8.73 -14.48
C ASN A 391 -19.72 -9.45 -15.73
N GLY A 392 -19.26 -10.67 -15.99
CA GLY A 392 -19.71 -11.54 -17.08
C GLY A 392 -20.82 -12.51 -16.69
N THR A 393 -21.06 -13.51 -17.54
CA THR A 393 -22.16 -14.47 -17.36
C THR A 393 -21.76 -15.73 -16.58
N GLY A 394 -20.46 -15.99 -16.45
CA GLY A 394 -19.94 -17.16 -15.74
C GLY A 394 -19.80 -16.97 -14.23
N THR A 395 -18.92 -17.76 -13.62
CA THR A 395 -18.56 -17.65 -12.20
C THR A 395 -17.10 -17.99 -12.05
N PHE A 396 -16.34 -17.12 -11.38
CA PHE A 396 -14.93 -17.38 -11.15
C PHE A 396 -14.74 -18.64 -10.29
N GLY A 397 -13.87 -19.54 -10.76
CA GLY A 397 -13.29 -20.57 -9.92
C GLY A 397 -12.20 -19.99 -9.02
N THR A 398 -11.67 -20.77 -8.08
CA THR A 398 -10.54 -20.37 -7.24
C THR A 398 -9.51 -21.49 -7.09
N GLY A 399 -8.27 -21.10 -6.86
CA GLY A 399 -7.26 -21.99 -6.28
C GLY A 399 -7.51 -22.28 -4.81
N ASN A 400 -6.52 -22.88 -4.15
CA ASN A 400 -6.62 -23.15 -2.72
C ASN A 400 -6.64 -21.85 -1.91
N ASN A 401 -7.12 -21.93 -0.67
CA ASN A 401 -6.93 -20.85 0.28
C ASN A 401 -5.43 -20.67 0.53
N VAL A 402 -4.94 -19.44 0.37
CA VAL A 402 -3.59 -19.11 0.82
C VAL A 402 -3.60 -19.20 2.34
N SER A 403 -2.76 -20.09 2.87
CA SER A 403 -2.66 -20.33 4.30
C SER A 403 -2.02 -19.13 4.98
N SER A 404 -2.80 -18.47 5.84
CA SER A 404 -2.40 -17.30 6.62
C SER A 404 -1.37 -17.62 7.69
#